data_AF-A0A355UAJ8-F1
#
_entry.id   AF-A0A355UAJ8-F1
#
_cell.length_a   1.000
_cell.length_b   1.000
_cell.length_c   1.000
_cell.angle_alpha   90.00
_cell.angle_beta   90.00
_cell.angle_gamma   90.00
#
_symmetry.space_group_name_H-M   'P 1'
#
loop_
_entity.id
_entity.type
_entity.pdbx_description
1 polymer ?
#
loop_
_entity_poly.entity_id
_entity_poly.type
_entity_poly.pdbx_seq_one_letter_code
_entity_poly.pdbx_strand_id
1 'polypeptide(L)'
;MNRIGLIAFILINICSYGQVLDTTLSNIIIDYENPQKFEIAQITVTGNNFTDANIIVLMSELQAGQTITLPGEETRTALEKLWKQKLFSDIELGLS
;
A
#
# COMPACT_ATOMS: atom_id res chain seq x y z
N MET A 1 -12.71 -23.87 52.42
CA MET A 1 -12.18 -22.55 52.03
C MET A 1 -11.21 -22.58 50.85
N ASN A 2 -10.44 -23.65 50.63
CA ASN A 2 -9.23 -23.60 49.79
C ASN A 2 -9.45 -23.85 48.28
N ARG A 3 -10.67 -24.23 47.87
CA ARG A 3 -10.99 -24.52 46.45
C ARG A 3 -11.52 -23.30 45.70
N ILE A 4 -12.09 -22.34 46.42
CA ILE A 4 -12.66 -21.11 45.85
C ILE A 4 -11.54 -20.15 45.40
N GLY A 5 -10.44 -20.08 46.15
CA GLY A 5 -9.28 -19.27 45.79
C GLY A 5 -8.60 -19.71 44.49
N LEU A 6 -8.63 -21.01 44.18
CA LEU A 6 -8.01 -21.57 42.97
C LEU A 6 -8.83 -21.25 41.70
N ILE A 7 -10.16 -21.20 41.83
CA ILE A 7 -11.07 -20.78 40.75
C ILE A 7 -10.94 -19.28 40.48
N ALA A 8 -10.80 -18.47 41.53
CA ALA A 8 -10.58 -17.02 41.39
C ALA A 8 -9.23 -16.68 40.72
N PHE A 9 -8.21 -17.50 40.92
CA PHE A 9 -6.88 -17.29 40.32
C PHE A 9 -6.81 -17.64 38.82
N ILE A 10 -7.66 -18.55 38.34
CA ILE A 10 -7.76 -18.91 36.90
C ILE A 10 -8.51 -17.84 36.10
N LEU A 11 -9.50 -17.17 36.69
CA LEU A 11 -10.29 -16.13 36.02
C LEU A 11 -9.50 -14.84 35.72
N ILE A 12 -8.40 -14.59 36.43
CA ILE A 12 -7.61 -13.36 36.27
C ILE A 12 -6.71 -13.38 35.00
N ASN A 13 -6.60 -14.50 34.30
CA ASN A 13 -5.80 -14.66 33.08
C ASN A 13 -6.56 -14.33 31.78
N ILE A 14 -7.86 -13.98 31.83
CA ILE A 14 -8.69 -13.85 30.62
C ILE A 14 -8.71 -12.40 30.07
N CYS A 15 -8.27 -11.41 30.84
CA CYS A 15 -8.14 -10.02 30.36
C CYS A 15 -6.73 -9.73 29.84
N SER A 16 -6.32 -10.39 28.76
CA SER A 16 -5.22 -9.90 27.93
C SER A 16 -5.68 -9.86 26.48
N TYR A 17 -6.48 -8.85 26.15
CA TYR A 17 -6.72 -8.45 24.76
C TYR A 17 -5.65 -7.44 24.34
N GLY A 18 -4.42 -7.91 24.21
CA GLY A 18 -3.33 -7.18 23.57
C GLY A 18 -3.23 -7.61 22.11
N GLN A 19 -4.23 -7.31 21.30
CA GLN A 19 -4.12 -7.52 19.86
C GLN A 19 -3.30 -6.35 19.31
N VAL A 20 -2.05 -6.60 18.92
CA VAL A 20 -1.37 -5.69 18.00
C VAL A 20 -2.06 -5.92 16.66
N LEU A 21 -2.81 -4.92 16.19
CA LEU A 21 -3.29 -4.89 14.82
C LEU A 21 -2.02 -4.78 13.97
N ASP A 22 -1.57 -5.90 13.43
CA ASP A 22 -0.46 -5.93 12.51
C ASP A 22 -0.98 -5.28 11.21
N THR A 23 -0.88 -3.96 11.13
CA THR A 23 -0.99 -3.21 9.86
C THR A 23 0.23 -3.51 8.99
N THR A 24 0.76 -4.74 9.03
CA THR A 24 1.60 -5.29 7.99
C THR A 24 0.74 -5.41 6.76
N LEU A 25 0.81 -4.36 5.95
CA LEU A 25 0.51 -4.42 4.53
C LEU A 25 -0.89 -4.96 4.31
N SER A 26 -1.90 -4.10 4.49
CA SER A 26 -3.10 -4.22 3.68
C SER A 26 -2.61 -4.31 2.23
N ASN A 27 -2.43 -5.52 1.72
CA ASN A 27 -2.28 -5.75 0.30
C ASN A 27 -3.62 -5.27 -0.25
N ILE A 28 -3.68 -3.99 -0.60
CA ILE A 28 -4.82 -3.44 -1.32
C ILE A 28 -4.76 -4.17 -2.65
N ILE A 29 -5.57 -5.23 -2.75
CA ILE A 29 -5.69 -6.01 -3.97
C ILE A 29 -6.32 -5.05 -4.96
N ILE A 30 -5.53 -4.65 -5.93
CA ILE A 30 -5.98 -3.81 -7.03
C ILE A 30 -6.94 -4.65 -7.87
N ASP A 31 -8.24 -4.43 -7.66
CA ASP A 31 -9.30 -5.13 -8.36
C ASP A 31 -9.63 -4.41 -9.68
N TYR A 32 -9.25 -5.03 -10.79
CA TYR A 32 -9.49 -4.51 -12.14
C TYR A 32 -10.97 -4.57 -12.54
N GLU A 33 -11.80 -5.37 -11.87
CA GLU A 33 -13.25 -5.42 -12.12
C GLU A 33 -13.99 -4.27 -11.42
N ASN A 34 -13.37 -3.65 -10.40
CA ASN A 34 -13.97 -2.58 -9.61
C ASN A 34 -13.04 -1.36 -9.50
N PRO A 35 -12.91 -0.56 -10.57
CA PRO A 35 -12.05 0.62 -10.57
C PRO A 35 -12.57 1.70 -9.62
N GLN A 36 -11.68 2.22 -8.75
CA GLN A 36 -12.03 3.23 -7.76
C GLN A 36 -11.25 4.53 -7.98
N LYS A 37 -11.83 5.65 -7.55
CA LYS A 37 -11.18 6.96 -7.62
C LYS A 37 -10.41 7.24 -6.33
N PHE A 38 -9.16 7.65 -6.47
CA PHE A 38 -8.27 8.01 -5.38
C PHE A 38 -7.63 9.37 -5.64
N GLU A 39 -7.29 10.07 -4.57
CA GLU A 39 -6.41 11.24 -4.61
C GLU A 39 -5.00 10.84 -4.20
N ILE A 40 -4.01 11.22 -5.00
CA ILE A 40 -2.61 10.90 -4.74
C ILE A 40 -2.09 11.83 -3.64
N ALA A 41 -1.95 11.35 -2.41
CA ALA A 41 -1.38 12.17 -1.34
C ALA A 41 0.13 12.40 -1.53
N GLN A 42 0.85 11.32 -1.86
CA GLN A 42 2.29 11.33 -2.04
C GLN A 42 2.67 10.22 -3.04
N ILE A 43 3.78 10.42 -3.76
CA ILE A 43 4.37 9.40 -4.63
C ILE A 43 5.73 9.01 -4.07
N THR A 44 5.95 7.70 -3.89
CA THR A 44 7.21 7.13 -3.45
C THR A 44 7.74 6.21 -4.54
N VAL A 45 9.01 6.35 -4.89
CA VAL A 45 9.67 5.49 -5.89
C VAL A 45 10.67 4.57 -5.19
N THR A 46 10.51 3.26 -5.38
CA THR A 46 11.37 2.22 -4.83
C THR A 46 12.00 1.38 -5.94
N GLY A 47 13.12 0.72 -5.65
CA GLY A 47 13.79 -0.19 -6.59
C GLY A 47 14.57 0.49 -7.73
N ASN A 48 14.55 1.82 -7.84
CA ASN A 48 15.43 2.54 -8.76
C ASN A 48 16.86 2.62 -8.19
N ASN A 49 17.87 2.52 -9.06
CA ASN A 49 19.28 2.66 -8.69
C ASN A 49 20.01 3.77 -9.47
N PHE A 50 19.49 4.15 -10.64
CA PHE A 50 20.22 4.99 -11.61
C PHE A 50 19.48 6.27 -12.03
N THR A 51 18.15 6.28 -11.92
CA THR A 51 17.32 7.41 -12.37
C THR A 51 16.75 8.12 -11.16
N ASP A 52 16.89 9.44 -11.12
CA ASP A 52 16.34 10.27 -10.03
C ASP A 52 14.82 10.07 -9.88
N ALA A 53 14.36 9.94 -8.63
CA ALA A 53 12.95 9.68 -8.33
C ALA A 53 12.02 10.77 -8.89
N ASN A 54 12.42 12.05 -8.88
CA ASN A 54 11.60 13.14 -9.41
C ASN A 54 11.47 13.05 -10.93
N ILE A 55 12.50 12.56 -11.62
CA ILE A 55 12.45 12.34 -13.07
C ILE A 55 11.48 11.20 -13.38
N ILE A 56 11.49 10.12 -12.60
CA ILE A 56 10.55 9.00 -12.75
C ILE A 56 9.11 9.50 -12.55
N VAL A 57 8.86 10.27 -11.50
CA VAL A 57 7.54 10.86 -11.24
C VAL A 57 7.12 11.76 -12.39
N LEU A 58 8.00 12.65 -12.88
CA LEU A 58 7.71 13.52 -14.01
C LEU A 58 7.38 12.73 -15.29
N MET A 59 8.12 11.67 -15.60
CA MET A 59 7.90 10.82 -16.77
C MET A 59 6.59 10.02 -16.68
N SER A 60 6.16 9.66 -15.46
CA SER A 60 4.88 9.00 -15.22
C SER A 60 3.68 9.93 -15.44
N GLU A 61 3.92 11.25 -15.42
CA GLU A 61 2.90 12.31 -15.41
C GLU A 61 1.89 12.23 -14.25
N LEU A 62 2.18 11.43 -13.23
CA LEU A 62 1.43 11.41 -11.99
C LEU A 62 1.91 12.55 -11.08
N GLN A 63 0.97 13.20 -10.38
CA GLN A 63 1.27 14.29 -9.47
C GLN A 63 0.54 14.11 -8.13
N ALA A 64 1.17 14.51 -7.03
CA ALA A 64 0.49 14.61 -5.75
C ALA A 64 -0.63 15.66 -5.83
N GLY A 65 -1.77 15.37 -5.21
CA GLY A 65 -3.02 16.13 -5.29
C GLY A 65 -3.88 15.80 -6.51
N GLN A 66 -3.41 14.95 -7.43
CA GLN A 66 -4.21 14.52 -8.58
C GLN A 66 -5.23 13.45 -8.16
N THR A 67 -6.47 13.58 -8.65
CA THR A 67 -7.44 12.48 -8.59
C THR A 67 -7.26 11.56 -9.80
N ILE A 68 -7.06 10.27 -9.56
CA ILE A 68 -6.91 9.23 -10.59
C ILE A 68 -7.89 8.09 -10.35
N THR A 69 -8.16 7.30 -11.38
CA THR A 69 -8.86 6.03 -11.23
C THR A 69 -7.84 4.89 -11.20
N LEU A 70 -7.95 4.00 -10.22
CA LEU A 70 -7.09 2.83 -10.08
C LEU A 70 -7.94 1.55 -9.95
N PRO A 71 -7.75 0.58 -10.85
CA PRO A 71 -7.09 0.69 -12.16
C PRO A 71 -7.79 1.68 -13.09
N GLY A 72 -7.04 2.35 -13.96
CA GLY A 72 -7.61 3.34 -14.88
C GLY A 72 -6.63 3.81 -15.96
N GLU A 73 -7.13 4.68 -16.85
CA GLU A 73 -6.37 5.17 -18.00
C GLU A 73 -5.12 5.96 -17.58
N GLU A 74 -5.17 6.69 -16.46
CA GLU A 74 -4.03 7.45 -15.94
C GLU A 74 -2.88 6.51 -15.55
N THR A 75 -3.20 5.42 -14.85
CA THR A 75 -2.19 4.42 -14.45
C THR A 75 -1.64 3.64 -15.63
N ARG A 76 -2.49 3.29 -16.62
CA ARG A 76 -2.02 2.67 -17.87
C ARG A 76 -1.06 3.59 -18.62
N THR A 77 -1.43 4.86 -18.76
CA THR A 77 -0.63 5.85 -19.48
C THR A 77 0.70 6.09 -18.78
N ALA A 78 0.71 6.18 -17.45
CA ALA A 78 1.93 6.30 -16.65
C ALA A 78 2.89 5.12 -16.89
N LEU A 79 2.37 3.88 -16.81
CA LEU A 79 3.15 2.67 -17.09
C LEU A 79 3.70 2.66 -18.53
N GLU A 80 2.87 2.98 -19.53
CA GLU A 80 3.31 3.06 -20.92
C GLU A 80 4.41 4.11 -21.15
N LYS A 81 4.31 5.28 -20.53
CA LYS A 81 5.28 6.37 -20.68
C LYS A 81 6.63 6.02 -20.07
N LEU A 82 6.62 5.38 -18.90
CA LEU A 82 7.82 4.88 -18.26
C LEU A 82 8.44 3.74 -19.09
N TRP A 83 7.64 2.79 -19.58
CA TRP A 83 8.12 1.68 -20.41
C TRP A 83 8.77 2.15 -21.70
N LYS A 84 8.20 3.18 -22.35
CA LYS A 84 8.75 3.80 -23.57
C LYS A 84 10.14 4.40 -23.38
N GLN A 85 10.56 4.73 -22.16
CA GLN A 85 11.91 5.23 -21.88
C GLN A 85 12.99 4.15 -22.09
N LYS A 86 12.61 2.85 -22.03
CA LYS A 86 13.54 1.70 -22.10
C LYS A 86 14.64 1.73 -21.03
N LEU A 87 14.38 2.41 -19.91
CA LEU A 87 15.30 2.52 -18.78
C LEU A 87 15.03 1.48 -17.67
N PHE A 88 13.88 0.82 -17.73
CA PHE A 88 13.38 -0.06 -16.67
C PHE A 88 13.13 -1.46 -17.22
N SER A 89 13.51 -2.49 -16.47
CA SER A 89 13.24 -3.89 -16.80
C SER A 89 11.86 -4.35 -16.33
N ASP A 90 11.36 -3.74 -15.26
CA ASP A 90 10.08 -4.04 -14.64
C ASP A 90 9.52 -2.77 -14.00
N ILE A 91 8.20 -2.63 -14.00
CA ILE A 91 7.50 -1.45 -13.49
C ILE A 91 6.19 -1.90 -12.84
N GLU A 92 6.05 -1.60 -11.56
CA GLU A 92 4.85 -1.89 -10.77
C GLU A 92 4.31 -0.60 -10.14
N LEU A 93 2.98 -0.46 -10.14
CA LEU A 93 2.29 0.55 -9.34
C LEU A 93 1.56 -0.16 -8.21
N GLY A 94 1.98 0.13 -6.98
CA GLY A 94 1.37 -0.39 -5.77
C GLY A 94 0.81 0.73 -4.89
N LEU A 95 -0.08 0.36 -4.00
CA LEU A 95 -0.52 1.22 -2.89
C LEU A 95 0.24 0.78 -1.64
N SER A 96 0.80 1.75 -0.92
CA SER A 96 1.55 1.53 0.32
C SER A 96 0.86 2.18 1.51
#